data_AF-A0AAX6EQS5-F1
#
_entry.id   AF-A0AAX6EQS5-F1
#
_cell.length_a   1.000
_cell.length_b   1.000
_cell.length_c   1.000
_cell.angle_alpha   90.00
_cell.angle_beta   90.00
_cell.angle_gamma   90.00
#
_symmetry.space_group_name_H-M   'P 1'
#
loop_
_entity.id
_entity.type
_entity.pdbx_description
1 polymer ?
#
loop_
_entity_poly.entity_id
_entity_poly.type
_entity_poly.pdbx_seq_one_letter_code
_entity_poly.pdbx_strand_id
1 'polypeptide(L)'
;MGRAAFSCRALFWVLRLVSWVWTQIKAEAHRDADSEPALASYLYSTVLSHPSLDRSLSFHLANKLCSSTLLSTLLYDLFLRSFSTHPRPLRRRRRPPRRPSPRPGLRLLLPLPPQLQGFLAVQAHRVAHVLWTQSRRPLALALHSRIADVFSVDIHPAARIGKGILLDHATGLVVGETTVIGNNVSILHHVTLGAQERWWR
;
A
#
# COMPACT_ATOMS: atom_id res chain seq x y z
N MET A 1 -28.85 -18.77 -0.97
CA MET A 1 -28.87 -17.29 -1.06
C MET A 1 -28.67 -16.72 0.34
N GLY A 2 -27.48 -16.21 0.66
CA GLY A 2 -27.18 -15.61 1.97
C GLY A 2 -26.59 -14.22 1.76
N ARG A 3 -27.43 -13.18 1.84
CA ARG A 3 -26.98 -11.78 1.81
C ARG A 3 -26.34 -11.45 3.17
N ALA A 4 -25.02 -11.27 3.20
CA ALA A 4 -24.33 -10.73 4.36
C ALA A 4 -24.72 -9.26 4.54
N ALA A 5 -25.61 -8.98 5.50
CA ALA A 5 -25.90 -7.64 5.97
C ALA A 5 -24.66 -7.08 6.68
N PHE A 6 -23.87 -6.25 5.99
CA PHE A 6 -22.83 -5.45 6.62
C PHE A 6 -23.50 -4.42 7.56
N SER A 7 -23.44 -4.69 8.86
CA SER A 7 -24.00 -3.80 9.90
C SER A 7 -23.36 -2.40 9.84
N CYS A 8 -24.22 -1.38 9.70
CA CYS A 8 -23.90 0.05 9.58
C CYS A 8 -22.94 0.58 10.68
N ARG A 9 -22.88 -0.07 11.85
CA ARG A 9 -21.95 0.28 12.95
C ARG A 9 -20.48 0.00 12.65
N ALA A 10 -20.14 -1.02 11.87
CA ALA A 10 -18.74 -1.36 11.57
C ALA A 10 -18.10 -0.36 10.60
N LEU A 11 -18.86 0.16 9.64
CA LEU A 11 -18.42 1.20 8.71
C LEU A 11 -18.08 2.50 9.45
N PHE A 12 -18.90 2.88 10.43
CA PHE A 12 -18.75 4.11 11.20
C PHE A 12 -17.43 4.15 12.01
N TRP A 13 -17.05 3.01 12.60
CA TRP A 13 -15.78 2.88 13.33
C TRP A 13 -14.55 2.83 12.42
N VAL A 14 -14.67 2.20 11.24
CA VAL A 14 -13.59 2.18 10.24
C VAL A 14 -13.32 3.59 9.72
N LEU A 15 -14.37 4.35 9.37
CA LEU A 15 -14.24 5.74 8.90
C LEU A 15 -13.62 6.64 9.98
N ARG A 16 -14.03 6.50 11.25
CA ARG A 16 -13.43 7.24 12.38
C ARG A 16 -11.96 6.88 12.64
N LEU A 17 -11.58 5.63 12.44
CA LEU A 17 -10.19 5.20 12.60
C LEU A 17 -9.32 5.76 11.47
N VAL A 18 -9.81 5.74 10.22
CA VAL A 18 -9.10 6.32 9.07
C VAL A 18 -8.92 7.82 9.25
N SER A 19 -9.98 8.53 9.66
CA SER A 19 -9.92 9.98 9.89
C SER A 19 -8.97 10.33 11.02
N TRP A 20 -8.98 9.57 12.13
CA TRP A 20 -8.07 9.80 13.24
C TRP A 20 -6.60 9.54 12.84
N VAL A 21 -6.32 8.42 12.17
CA VAL A 21 -4.97 8.12 11.66
C VAL A 21 -4.50 9.20 10.70
N TRP A 22 -5.37 9.67 9.80
CA TRP A 22 -5.04 10.74 8.87
C TRP A 22 -4.71 12.06 9.58
N THR A 23 -5.47 12.43 10.61
CA THR A 23 -5.16 13.61 11.41
C THR A 23 -3.80 13.48 12.11
N GLN A 24 -3.46 12.30 12.62
CA GLN A 24 -2.13 12.07 13.22
C GLN A 24 -1.01 12.19 12.18
N ILE A 25 -1.22 11.66 10.97
CA ILE A 25 -0.24 11.76 9.87
C ILE A 25 -0.01 13.22 9.48
N LYS A 26 -1.07 14.03 9.34
CA LYS A 26 -0.94 15.45 9.04
C LYS A 26 -0.22 16.21 10.15
N ALA A 27 -0.54 15.93 11.42
CA ALA A 27 0.12 16.56 12.56
C ALA A 27 1.63 16.23 12.60
N GLU A 28 2.03 14.99 12.29
CA GLU A 28 3.44 14.63 12.18
C GLU A 28 4.11 15.33 11.00
N ALA A 29 3.46 15.32 9.82
CA ALA A 29 4.00 15.96 8.62
C ALA A 29 4.21 17.47 8.79
N HIS A 30 3.35 18.15 9.55
CA HIS A 30 3.57 19.55 9.91
C HIS A 30 4.82 19.72 10.77
N ARG A 31 4.97 18.93 11.85
CA ARG A 31 6.15 18.98 12.72
C ARG A 31 7.44 18.71 11.95
N ASP A 32 7.42 17.71 11.08
CA ASP A 32 8.58 17.34 10.27
C ASP A 32 8.93 18.45 9.26
N ALA A 33 7.94 19.07 8.63
CA ALA A 33 8.13 20.20 7.71
C ALA A 33 8.72 21.44 8.40
N ASP A 34 8.31 21.71 9.63
CA ASP A 34 8.87 22.80 10.45
C ASP A 34 10.30 22.50 10.89
N SER A 35 10.61 21.23 11.17
CA SER A 35 11.95 20.82 11.63
C SER A 35 12.98 20.69 10.51
N GLU A 36 12.56 20.34 9.29
CA GLU A 36 13.44 20.13 8.14
C GLU A 36 12.90 20.88 6.92
N PRO A 37 13.27 22.16 6.74
CA PRO A 37 12.79 23.00 5.64
C PRO A 37 13.07 22.42 4.25
N ALA A 38 14.14 21.64 4.08
CA ALA A 38 14.47 21.03 2.80
C ALA A 38 13.41 20.02 2.33
N LEU A 39 12.67 19.42 3.26
CA LEU A 39 11.60 18.46 2.96
C LEU A 39 10.21 19.09 2.96
N ALA A 40 10.06 20.31 3.47
CA ALA A 40 8.75 20.96 3.63
C ALA A 40 7.91 20.93 2.34
N SER A 41 8.49 21.24 1.19
CA SER A 41 7.81 21.21 -0.12
C SER A 41 7.34 19.79 -0.52
N TYR A 42 8.16 18.78 -0.22
CA TYR A 42 7.81 17.37 -0.46
C TYR A 42 6.67 16.90 0.46
N LEU A 43 6.73 17.27 1.74
CA LEU A 43 5.70 16.94 2.73
C LEU A 43 4.39 17.64 2.42
N TYR A 44 4.48 18.90 2.00
CA TYR A 44 3.32 19.67 1.61
C TYR A 44 2.63 19.06 0.40
N SER A 45 3.37 18.80 -0.68
CA SER A 45 2.83 18.20 -1.90
C SER A 45 2.28 16.80 -1.66
N THR A 46 2.92 15.97 -0.83
CA THR A 46 2.54 14.57 -0.65
C THR A 46 1.42 14.38 0.38
N VAL A 47 1.43 15.14 1.47
CA VAL A 47 0.55 14.92 2.63
C VAL A 47 -0.34 16.12 2.92
N LEU A 48 0.24 17.30 3.14
CA LEU A 48 -0.51 18.44 3.72
C LEU A 48 -1.52 19.06 2.75
N SER A 49 -1.24 19.02 1.44
CA SER A 49 -2.13 19.52 0.38
C SER A 49 -3.37 18.64 0.17
N HIS A 50 -3.36 17.42 0.68
CA HIS A 50 -4.40 16.43 0.41
C HIS A 50 -5.47 16.39 1.50
N PRO A 51 -6.76 16.21 1.15
CA PRO A 51 -7.83 16.13 2.13
C PRO A 51 -8.01 14.73 2.74
N SER A 52 -7.54 13.67 2.07
CA SER A 52 -7.70 12.28 2.51
C SER A 52 -6.43 11.45 2.33
N LEU A 53 -6.30 10.42 3.17
CA LEU A 53 -5.19 9.45 3.10
C LEU A 53 -5.12 8.76 1.73
N ASP A 54 -6.27 8.44 1.12
CA ASP A 54 -6.29 7.76 -0.18
C ASP A 54 -5.69 8.63 -1.29
N ARG A 55 -5.99 9.94 -1.30
CA ARG A 55 -5.41 10.87 -2.28
C ARG A 55 -3.91 11.05 -2.07
N SER A 56 -3.50 11.29 -0.82
CA SER A 56 -2.08 11.39 -0.46
C SER A 56 -1.30 10.16 -0.88
N LEU A 57 -1.87 8.97 -0.65
CA LEU A 57 -1.21 7.72 -0.99
C LEU A 57 -1.21 7.41 -2.49
N SER A 58 -2.30 7.74 -3.20
CA SER A 58 -2.33 7.68 -4.66
C SER A 58 -1.26 8.57 -5.26
N PHE A 59 -1.11 9.80 -4.74
CA PHE A 59 -0.09 10.75 -5.19
C PHE A 59 1.32 10.21 -4.92
N HIS A 60 1.56 9.67 -3.73
CA HIS A 60 2.85 9.09 -3.38
C HIS A 60 3.21 7.89 -4.26
N LEU A 61 2.29 6.93 -4.44
CA LEU A 61 2.51 5.76 -5.29
C LEU A 61 2.71 6.14 -6.75
N ALA A 62 1.94 7.10 -7.26
CA ALA A 62 2.05 7.57 -8.62
C ALA A 62 3.42 8.19 -8.92
N ASN A 63 3.92 9.04 -8.02
CA ASN A 63 5.24 9.66 -8.18
C ASN A 63 6.39 8.66 -7.98
N LYS A 64 6.18 7.60 -7.19
CA LYS A 64 7.19 6.55 -7.02
C LYS A 64 7.26 5.61 -8.22
N LEU A 65 6.12 5.27 -8.82
CA LEU A 65 6.02 4.25 -9.87
C LEU A 65 6.07 4.82 -11.29
N CYS A 66 6.08 6.15 -11.46
CA CYS A 66 6.10 6.76 -12.77
C CYS A 66 7.34 6.36 -13.59
N SER A 67 7.17 6.38 -14.91
CA SER A 67 8.21 6.19 -15.92
C SER A 67 7.90 7.04 -17.15
N SER A 68 8.78 7.02 -18.15
CA SER A 68 8.50 7.65 -19.45
C SER A 68 7.25 7.09 -20.13
N THR A 69 6.89 5.83 -19.84
CA THR A 69 5.69 5.17 -20.36
C THR A 69 4.46 5.40 -19.47
N LEU A 70 4.63 5.38 -18.15
CA LEU A 70 3.54 5.52 -17.18
C LEU A 70 3.64 6.87 -16.47
N LEU A 71 2.89 7.85 -16.96
CA LEU A 71 2.85 9.18 -16.36
C LEU A 71 2.27 9.14 -14.95
N SER A 72 2.81 9.98 -14.06
CA SER A 72 2.34 10.10 -12.67
C SER A 72 0.87 10.51 -12.58
N THR A 73 0.40 11.39 -13.46
CA THR A 73 -1.02 11.81 -13.51
C THR A 73 -1.96 10.64 -13.83
N LEU A 74 -1.59 9.80 -14.80
CA LEU A 74 -2.34 8.60 -15.16
C LEU A 74 -2.36 7.59 -14.02
N LEU A 75 -1.20 7.36 -13.38
CA LEU A 75 -1.10 6.45 -12.24
C LEU A 75 -1.90 6.96 -11.04
N TYR A 76 -1.88 8.27 -10.77
CA TYR A 76 -2.64 8.88 -9.70
C TYR A 76 -4.14 8.62 -9.84
N ASP A 77 -4.69 8.89 -11.03
CA ASP A 77 -6.09 8.64 -11.35
C ASP A 77 -6.46 7.16 -11.20
N LEU A 78 -5.58 6.28 -11.67
CA LEU A 78 -5.75 4.84 -11.58
C LEU A 78 -5.82 4.37 -10.12
N PHE A 79 -4.86 4.80 -9.29
CA PHE A 79 -4.83 4.48 -7.86
C PHE A 79 -6.04 5.05 -7.13
N LEU A 80 -6.39 6.31 -7.40
CA LEU A 80 -7.51 6.98 -6.75
C LEU A 80 -8.85 6.30 -7.06
N ARG A 81 -9.10 5.95 -8.33
CA ARG A 81 -10.29 5.20 -8.74
C ARG A 81 -10.33 3.83 -8.06
N SER A 82 -9.21 3.12 -8.04
CA SER A 82 -9.11 1.80 -7.41
C SER A 82 -9.41 1.85 -5.91
N PHE A 83 -8.83 2.78 -5.16
CA PHE A 83 -9.08 2.93 -3.72
C PHE A 83 -10.51 3.39 -3.40
N SER A 84 -11.11 4.20 -4.27
CA SER A 84 -12.51 4.62 -4.14
C SER A 84 -13.49 3.47 -4.37
N THR A 85 -13.15 2.55 -5.27
CA THR A 85 -14.00 1.42 -5.66
C THR A 85 -13.87 0.23 -4.72
N HIS A 86 -12.64 -0.02 -4.23
CA HIS A 86 -12.33 -1.12 -3.33
C HIS A 86 -11.73 -0.57 -2.03
N PRO A 87 -12.56 -0.18 -1.04
CA PRO A 87 -12.08 0.38 0.20
C PRO A 87 -11.16 -0.61 0.91
N ARG A 88 -10.00 -0.11 1.34
CA ARG A 88 -8.98 -0.92 1.96
C ARG A 88 -9.47 -1.44 3.31
N PRO A 89 -9.18 -2.69 3.65
CA PRO A 89 -9.23 -3.15 5.02
C PRO A 89 -8.01 -2.58 5.74
N LEU A 90 -8.14 -1.38 6.31
CA LEU A 90 -7.18 -0.90 7.30
C LEU A 90 -7.12 -1.92 8.44
N ARG A 91 -5.89 -2.23 8.87
CA ARG A 91 -5.59 -3.22 9.89
C ARG A 91 -6.47 -2.96 11.10
N ARG A 92 -7.35 -3.90 11.42
CA ARG A 92 -8.12 -3.89 12.67
C ARG A 92 -7.13 -4.20 13.79
N ARG A 93 -6.42 -3.19 14.30
CA ARG A 93 -5.59 -3.36 15.49
C ARG A 93 -6.56 -3.73 16.62
N ARG A 94 -6.51 -4.98 17.09
CA ARG A 94 -7.20 -5.40 18.31
C ARG A 94 -6.60 -4.55 19.45
N ARG A 95 -7.46 -3.71 20.03
CA ARG A 95 -7.23 -2.73 21.11
C ARG A 95 -6.38 -1.50 20.76
N PRO A 96 -6.87 -0.27 21.06
CA PRO A 96 -5.96 0.84 21.33
C PRO A 96 -5.12 0.50 22.57
N PRO A 97 -3.80 0.77 22.58
CA PRO A 97 -3.03 0.65 23.80
C PRO A 97 -3.63 1.57 24.86
N ARG A 98 -3.90 1.05 26.07
CA ARG A 98 -4.49 1.78 27.21
C ARG A 98 -3.57 2.87 27.79
N ARG A 99 -2.37 3.04 27.24
CA ARG A 99 -1.45 4.13 27.55
C ARG A 99 -0.94 4.74 26.24
N PRO A 100 -0.93 6.07 26.09
CA PRO A 100 -0.12 6.70 25.06
C PRO A 100 1.34 6.48 25.46
N SER A 101 1.96 5.39 24.99
CA SER A 101 3.41 5.27 25.07
C SER A 101 4.00 6.32 24.12
N PRO A 102 5.06 7.04 24.51
CA PRO A 102 5.78 7.88 23.58
C PRO A 102 6.46 6.93 22.59
N ARG A 103 5.89 6.83 21.39
CA ARG A 103 6.37 6.10 20.19
C ARG A 103 6.07 4.58 20.23
N PRO A 104 5.55 4.00 19.13
CA PRO A 104 6.11 4.04 17.79
C PRO A 104 5.39 5.09 16.96
N GLY A 105 6.04 6.24 16.78
CA GLY A 105 5.67 7.15 15.72
C GLY A 105 5.76 6.36 14.44
N LEU A 106 4.69 6.36 13.65
CA LEU A 106 4.81 6.14 12.23
C LEU A 106 5.70 7.28 11.74
N ARG A 107 7.03 7.15 11.88
CA ARG A 107 8.04 8.07 11.35
C ARG A 107 7.86 8.02 9.85
N LEU A 108 6.99 8.88 9.36
CA LEU A 108 6.45 8.72 8.02
C LEU A 108 7.38 9.34 6.98
N LEU A 109 8.42 10.10 7.38
CA LEU A 109 8.92 11.15 6.51
C LEU A 109 10.44 11.41 6.57
N LEU A 110 11.28 10.37 6.72
CA LEU A 110 12.71 10.40 6.35
C LEU A 110 13.37 9.03 6.50
N PRO A 111 14.25 8.64 5.55
CA PRO A 111 13.84 7.88 4.36
C PRO A 111 12.84 6.78 4.74
N LEU A 112 11.81 6.57 3.91
CA LEU A 112 10.73 5.59 4.13
C LEU A 112 11.27 4.34 4.86
N PRO A 113 10.80 4.02 6.08
CA PRO A 113 11.22 2.79 6.73
C PRO A 113 11.02 1.64 5.75
N PRO A 114 11.92 0.65 5.65
CA PRO A 114 11.78 -0.47 4.71
C PRO A 114 10.43 -1.19 4.85
N GLN A 115 9.82 -1.16 6.03
CA GLN A 115 8.45 -1.65 6.30
C GLN A 115 7.37 -0.88 5.53
N LEU A 116 7.59 0.42 5.26
CA LEU A 116 6.70 1.28 4.49
C LEU A 116 6.81 1.01 2.98
N GLN A 117 8.01 0.68 2.47
CA GLN A 117 8.17 0.24 1.08
C GLN A 117 7.41 -1.07 0.82
N GLY A 118 7.52 -2.03 1.74
CA GLY A 118 6.73 -3.26 1.70
C GLY A 118 5.22 -3.00 1.73
N PHE A 119 4.76 -2.08 2.58
CA PHE A 119 3.36 -1.66 2.58
C PHE A 119 2.94 -1.07 1.22
N LEU A 120 3.72 -0.14 0.67
CA LEU A 120 3.44 0.51 -0.62
C LEU A 120 3.38 -0.52 -1.77
N ALA A 121 4.31 -1.47 -1.80
CA ALA A 121 4.33 -2.56 -2.77
C ALA A 121 3.05 -3.41 -2.70
N VAL A 122 2.60 -3.80 -1.51
CA VAL A 122 1.34 -4.55 -1.34
C VAL A 122 0.13 -3.74 -1.82
N GLN A 123 0.11 -2.43 -1.57
CA GLN A 123 -1.01 -1.60 -2.04
C GLN A 123 -1.01 -1.44 -3.56
N ALA A 124 0.17 -1.28 -4.17
CA ALA A 124 0.31 -1.21 -5.61
C ALA A 124 -0.05 -2.55 -6.28
N HIS A 125 0.38 -3.68 -5.69
CA HIS A 125 0.00 -5.03 -6.14
C HIS A 125 -1.51 -5.21 -6.14
N ARG A 126 -2.21 -4.78 -5.09
CA ARG A 126 -3.68 -4.88 -5.04
C ARG A 126 -4.35 -4.17 -6.20
N VAL A 127 -3.80 -3.04 -6.63
CA VAL A 127 -4.30 -2.32 -7.80
C VAL A 127 -3.97 -3.08 -9.09
N ALA A 128 -2.75 -3.62 -9.22
CA ALA A 128 -2.38 -4.50 -10.34
C ALA A 128 -3.30 -5.74 -10.41
N HIS A 129 -3.63 -6.35 -9.27
CA HIS A 129 -4.56 -7.47 -9.17
C HIS A 129 -5.97 -7.10 -9.65
N VAL A 130 -6.48 -5.93 -9.25
CA VAL A 130 -7.77 -5.44 -9.74
C VAL A 130 -7.74 -5.26 -11.26
N LEU A 131 -6.70 -4.63 -11.81
CA LEU A 131 -6.53 -4.49 -13.26
C LEU A 131 -6.48 -5.84 -13.97
N TRP A 132 -5.80 -6.82 -13.38
CA TRP A 132 -5.72 -8.19 -13.90
C TRP A 132 -7.11 -8.85 -13.96
N THR A 133 -7.90 -8.72 -12.90
CA THR A 133 -9.27 -9.26 -12.86
C THR A 133 -10.25 -8.54 -13.79
N GLN A 134 -9.95 -7.29 -14.18
CA GLN A 134 -10.71 -6.52 -15.16
C GLN A 134 -10.26 -6.78 -16.61
N SER A 135 -9.49 -7.85 -16.84
CA SER A 135 -8.90 -8.19 -18.15
C SER A 135 -7.95 -7.14 -18.73
N ARG A 136 -7.51 -6.16 -17.93
CA ARG A 136 -6.50 -5.15 -18.33
C ARG A 136 -5.08 -5.66 -18.07
N ARG A 137 -4.79 -6.88 -18.54
CA ARG A 137 -3.54 -7.61 -18.25
C ARG A 137 -2.26 -6.85 -18.65
N PRO A 138 -2.17 -6.20 -19.84
CA PRO A 138 -0.95 -5.48 -20.20
C PRO A 138 -0.60 -4.37 -19.22
N LEU A 139 -1.62 -3.63 -18.74
CA LEU A 139 -1.41 -2.56 -17.76
C LEU A 139 -1.08 -3.10 -16.38
N ALA A 140 -1.68 -4.23 -15.98
CA ALA A 140 -1.36 -4.91 -14.74
C ALA A 140 0.11 -5.37 -14.71
N LEU A 141 0.60 -5.94 -15.82
CA LEU A 141 2.00 -6.36 -15.98
C LEU A 141 2.96 -5.17 -16.04
N ALA A 142 2.59 -4.11 -16.76
CA ALA A 142 3.39 -2.88 -16.78
C ALA A 142 3.54 -2.28 -15.36
N LEU A 143 2.44 -2.24 -14.60
CA LEU A 143 2.47 -1.78 -13.22
C LEU A 143 3.29 -2.70 -12.32
N HIS A 144 3.15 -4.01 -12.49
CA HIS A 144 3.93 -5.03 -11.77
C HIS A 144 5.44 -4.88 -11.98
N SER A 145 5.88 -4.68 -13.23
CA SER A 145 7.29 -4.39 -13.52
C SER A 145 7.78 -3.15 -12.79
N ARG A 146 7.00 -2.06 -12.75
CA ARG A 146 7.38 -0.86 -11.96
C ARG A 146 7.47 -1.12 -10.47
N ILE A 147 6.59 -1.96 -9.91
CA ILE A 147 6.64 -2.34 -8.50
C ILE A 147 7.93 -3.12 -8.21
N ALA A 148 8.29 -4.06 -9.08
CA ALA A 148 9.54 -4.81 -8.97
C ALA A 148 10.77 -3.89 -9.05
N ASP A 149 10.80 -2.96 -10.00
CA ASP A 149 11.92 -2.02 -10.18
C ASP A 149 12.11 -1.09 -8.96
N VAL A 150 11.01 -0.51 -8.46
CA VAL A 150 11.06 0.58 -7.47
C VAL A 150 11.12 0.07 -6.03
N PHE A 151 10.44 -1.04 -5.75
CA PHE A 151 10.33 -1.58 -4.39
C PHE A 151 11.12 -2.88 -4.20
N SER A 152 11.74 -3.42 -5.26
CA SER A 152 12.42 -4.74 -5.22
C SER A 152 11.51 -5.86 -4.73
N VAL A 153 10.21 -5.75 -5.06
CA VAL A 153 9.16 -6.69 -4.69
C VAL A 153 8.46 -7.16 -5.96
N ASP A 154 8.64 -8.43 -6.29
CA ASP A 154 8.02 -9.08 -7.44
C ASP A 154 6.81 -9.88 -6.95
N ILE A 155 5.60 -9.39 -7.20
CA ILE A 155 4.37 -10.11 -6.89
C ILE A 155 3.52 -10.15 -8.15
N HIS A 156 3.40 -11.34 -8.75
CA HIS A 156 2.63 -11.50 -9.97
C HIS A 156 1.17 -11.02 -9.77
N PRO A 157 0.58 -10.22 -10.70
CA PRO A 157 -0.76 -9.65 -10.53
C PRO A 157 -1.87 -10.65 -10.21
N ALA A 158 -1.77 -11.89 -10.71
CA ALA A 158 -2.76 -12.93 -10.40
C ALA A 158 -2.67 -13.46 -8.95
N ALA A 159 -1.55 -13.26 -8.26
CA ALA A 159 -1.33 -13.75 -6.91
C ALA A 159 -2.35 -13.13 -5.94
N ARG A 160 -2.97 -13.98 -5.13
CA ARG A 160 -4.05 -13.59 -4.20
C ARG A 160 -3.46 -13.29 -2.84
N ILE A 161 -3.51 -12.01 -2.45
CA ILE A 161 -2.97 -11.57 -1.16
C ILE A 161 -4.09 -11.13 -0.22
N GLY A 162 -4.10 -11.74 0.96
CA GLY A 162 -5.00 -11.40 2.05
C GLY A 162 -4.75 -10.02 2.68
N LYS A 163 -5.37 -9.81 3.84
CA LYS A 163 -5.40 -8.55 4.58
C LYS A 163 -4.45 -8.61 5.77
N GLY A 164 -3.87 -7.48 6.17
CA GLY A 164 -2.99 -7.41 7.33
C GLY A 164 -1.59 -7.98 7.09
N ILE A 165 -1.10 -7.91 5.85
CA ILE A 165 0.26 -8.35 5.50
C ILE A 165 1.29 -7.34 6.00
N LEU A 166 2.34 -7.85 6.63
CA LEU A 166 3.53 -7.09 6.97
C LEU A 166 4.69 -7.63 6.12
N LEU A 167 5.26 -6.78 5.26
CA LEU A 167 6.51 -7.08 4.57
C LEU A 167 7.61 -6.29 5.29
N ASP A 168 8.51 -7.01 5.97
CA ASP A 168 9.63 -6.42 6.68
C ASP A 168 10.89 -6.56 5.83
N HIS A 169 11.52 -5.43 5.49
CA HIS A 169 12.65 -5.39 4.56
C HIS A 169 12.33 -6.09 3.22
N ALA A 170 11.26 -5.68 2.55
CA ALA A 170 10.65 -6.41 1.42
C ALA A 170 11.55 -6.72 0.19
N THR A 171 12.81 -6.31 0.20
CA THR A 171 13.79 -6.53 -0.85
C THR A 171 13.94 -8.01 -1.22
N GLY A 172 13.80 -8.30 -2.51
CA GLY A 172 14.00 -9.64 -3.07
C GLY A 172 12.83 -10.60 -2.83
N LEU A 173 11.66 -10.08 -2.45
CA LEU A 173 10.44 -10.90 -2.37
C LEU A 173 9.97 -11.27 -3.78
N VAL A 174 9.78 -12.57 -4.04
CA VAL A 174 9.19 -13.08 -5.29
C VAL A 174 7.95 -13.91 -4.96
N VAL A 175 6.81 -13.58 -5.58
CA VAL A 175 5.53 -14.27 -5.40
C VAL A 175 4.95 -14.62 -6.78
N GLY A 176 4.90 -15.91 -7.09
CA GLY A 176 4.47 -16.44 -8.37
C GLY A 176 2.95 -16.37 -8.59
N GLU A 177 2.55 -16.57 -9.84
CA GLU A 177 1.18 -16.39 -10.36
C GLU A 177 0.10 -17.11 -9.54
N THR A 178 0.35 -18.36 -9.17
CA THR A 178 -0.63 -19.24 -8.52
C THR A 178 -0.64 -19.12 -6.99
N THR A 179 0.16 -18.22 -6.43
CA THR A 179 0.35 -18.12 -4.98
C THR A 179 -0.88 -17.51 -4.29
N VAL A 180 -1.26 -18.11 -3.17
CA VAL A 180 -2.32 -17.60 -2.28
C VAL A 180 -1.73 -17.33 -0.89
N ILE A 181 -1.70 -16.06 -0.49
CA ILE A 181 -1.25 -15.61 0.82
C ILE A 181 -2.48 -15.27 1.69
N GLY A 182 -2.56 -15.88 2.87
CA GLY A 182 -3.65 -15.70 3.82
C GLY A 182 -3.69 -14.31 4.49
N ASN A 183 -4.53 -14.17 5.53
CA ASN A 183 -4.63 -12.93 6.30
C ASN A 183 -3.61 -12.91 7.46
N ASN A 184 -3.13 -11.73 7.84
CA ASN A 184 -2.24 -11.48 8.98
C ASN A 184 -0.89 -12.24 8.90
N VAL A 185 -0.31 -12.30 7.71
CA VAL A 185 0.99 -12.93 7.47
C VAL A 185 2.09 -11.87 7.53
N SER A 186 3.21 -12.22 8.16
CA SER A 186 4.45 -11.43 8.11
C SER A 186 5.47 -12.16 7.22
N ILE A 187 6.08 -11.45 6.28
CA ILE A 187 7.07 -11.97 5.34
C ILE A 187 8.33 -11.10 5.45
N LEU A 188 9.49 -11.74 5.51
CA LEU A 188 10.80 -11.08 5.62
C LEU A 188 11.46 -10.94 4.23
N HIS A 189 12.62 -10.27 4.19
CA HIS A 189 13.49 -10.17 3.01
C HIS A 189 13.86 -11.52 2.37
N HIS A 190 14.10 -11.53 1.06
CA HIS A 190 14.55 -12.67 0.25
C HIS A 190 13.67 -13.94 0.32
N VAL A 191 12.37 -13.80 0.54
CA VAL A 191 11.44 -14.93 0.46
C VAL A 191 10.97 -15.13 -0.98
N THR A 192 11.01 -16.37 -1.46
CA THR A 192 10.45 -16.76 -2.76
C THR A 192 9.31 -17.75 -2.56
N LEU A 193 8.12 -17.38 -3.00
CA LEU A 193 6.93 -18.21 -3.06
C LEU A 193 6.61 -18.47 -4.53
N GLY A 194 7.16 -19.55 -5.09
CA GLY A 194 7.00 -19.92 -6.50
C GLY A 194 6.81 -21.41 -6.67
N ALA A 195 6.26 -21.80 -7.81
CA ALA A 195 6.22 -23.20 -8.22
C ALA A 195 7.54 -23.58 -8.89
N GLN A 196 8.04 -24.79 -8.60
CA GLN A 196 9.15 -25.36 -9.33
C GLN A 196 8.60 -25.96 -10.63
N GLU A 197 8.74 -25.25 -11.75
CA GLU A 197 8.52 -25.87 -13.04
C GLU A 197 9.59 -26.96 -13.23
N ARG A 198 9.15 -28.20 -13.46
CA ARG A 198 10.01 -29.34 -13.78
C ARG A 198 10.65 -29.11 -15.16
N TRP A 199 11.73 -28.34 -15.23
CA TRP A 199 12.55 -28.18 -16.43
C TRP A 199 13.72 -29.18 -16.44
N TRP A 200 13.41 -30.46 -16.67
CA TRP A 200 14.31 -31.47 -17.26
C TRP A 200 13.53 -32.79 -17.47
N ARG A 201 12.81 -32.96 -18.57
CA ARG A 201 12.41 -34.30 -19.02
C ARG A 201 12.69 -34.44 -20.50
#